data_AF-A0A970Q0F8-F1
#
_entry.id   AF-A0A970Q0F8-F1
#
_cell.length_a   1.000
_cell.length_b   1.000
_cell.length_c   1.000
_cell.angle_alpha   90.00
_cell.angle_beta   90.00
_cell.angle_gamma   90.00
#
_symmetry.space_group_name_H-M   'P 1'
#
loop_
_entity.id
_entity.type
_entity.pdbx_description
1 polymer ?
#
loop_
_entity_poly.entity_id
_entity_poly.type
_entity_poly.pdbx_seq_one_letter_code
_entity_poly.pdbx_strand_id
1 'polypeptide(L)'
;MYRRCSLIILLFLFTFCSAYSYVSGKENQEKMNQMSKEDQAWADMYNSFELYLAFFRDSYPAGVFTISRHADSYAQALDYFSQGFDQGLAVDIISAYTFYNPDNDKLQILATDGLPVLQPENPNPIQAQFVDENNVVFQRYFKDYYGENTQYRYRVFCRYDKEHWKIYRLNWEQVL
;
A
#
# COMPACT_ATOMS: atom_id res chain seq x y z
N MET A 1 -23.81 -61.10 50.73
CA MET A 1 -23.99 -61.28 49.28
C MET A 1 -23.32 -60.10 48.57
N TYR A 2 -22.15 -60.37 47.98
CA TYR A 2 -21.41 -59.41 47.16
C TYR A 2 -22.25 -58.95 45.96
N ARG A 3 -22.40 -57.64 45.76
CA ARG A 3 -22.32 -57.06 44.41
C ARG A 3 -22.00 -55.56 44.46
N ARG A 4 -20.70 -55.30 44.33
CA ARG A 4 -20.07 -54.32 43.41
C ARG A 4 -20.34 -52.85 43.76
N CYS A 5 -19.43 -52.15 44.44
CA CYS A 5 -18.12 -51.70 43.92
C CYS A 5 -18.19 -51.04 42.54
N SER A 6 -18.94 -49.95 42.36
CA SER A 6 -18.78 -49.08 41.17
C SER A 6 -19.23 -47.62 41.33
N LEU A 7 -19.37 -47.07 42.55
CA LEU A 7 -19.77 -45.66 42.71
C LEU A 7 -18.94 -44.86 43.74
N ILE A 8 -17.80 -45.41 44.19
CA ILE A 8 -16.81 -44.71 45.04
C ILE A 8 -15.56 -44.33 44.20
N ILE A 9 -15.63 -44.43 42.87
CA ILE A 9 -14.53 -44.02 41.97
C ILE A 9 -14.75 -42.60 41.43
N LEU A 10 -15.93 -42.00 41.57
CA LEU A 10 -16.19 -40.67 41.00
C LEU A 10 -15.91 -39.49 41.96
N LEU A 11 -15.45 -39.75 43.18
CA LEU A 11 -15.22 -38.74 44.23
C LEU A 11 -13.77 -38.70 44.75
N PHE A 12 -12.85 -39.39 44.07
CA PHE A 12 -11.40 -39.37 44.31
C PHE A 12 -10.61 -38.72 43.15
N LEU A 13 -11.23 -37.75 42.45
CA LEU A 13 -10.54 -36.79 41.58
C LEU A 13 -10.66 -35.36 42.13
N PHE A 14 -10.78 -35.24 43.45
CA PHE A 14 -10.25 -34.07 44.14
C PHE A 14 -8.72 -34.24 44.24
N THR A 15 -8.00 -33.15 44.00
CA THR A 15 -6.72 -32.84 44.64
C THR A 15 -5.54 -33.74 44.28
N PHE A 16 -4.86 -33.45 43.17
CA PHE A 16 -3.40 -33.23 43.13
C PHE A 16 -2.97 -32.73 41.73
N CYS A 17 -3.11 -31.42 41.51
CA CYS A 17 -2.26 -30.63 40.62
C CYS A 17 -2.42 -29.15 41.00
N SER A 18 -2.19 -28.85 42.27
CA SER A 18 -1.69 -27.53 42.65
C SER A 18 -0.23 -27.44 42.20
N ALA A 19 0.16 -26.26 41.75
CA ALA A 19 1.51 -25.87 41.32
C ALA A 19 1.90 -26.19 39.86
N TYR A 20 1.27 -25.49 38.92
CA TYR A 20 2.07 -24.80 37.90
C TYR A 20 1.74 -23.31 37.92
N SER A 21 2.60 -22.60 38.64
CA SER A 21 3.09 -21.26 38.35
C SER A 21 2.13 -20.28 37.67
N TYR A 22 1.57 -19.43 38.52
CA TYR A 22 1.24 -18.05 38.20
C TYR A 22 2.54 -17.31 37.84
N VAL A 23 2.94 -17.24 36.57
CA VAL A 23 3.90 -16.24 36.07
C VAL A 23 3.47 -15.81 34.65
N SER A 24 2.96 -14.58 34.58
CA SER A 24 2.97 -13.67 33.43
C SER A 24 2.69 -14.24 32.03
N GLY A 25 1.48 -14.74 31.82
CA GLY A 25 0.92 -14.94 30.47
C GLY A 25 0.40 -13.66 29.80
N LYS A 26 0.68 -12.48 30.37
CA LYS A 26 0.24 -11.18 29.83
C LYS A 26 1.28 -10.49 28.94
N GLU A 27 2.49 -11.03 28.81
CA GLU A 27 3.58 -10.32 28.13
C GLU A 27 3.80 -10.72 26.65
N ASN A 28 3.08 -11.74 26.15
CA ASN A 28 3.24 -12.21 24.77
C ASN A 28 2.01 -11.99 23.86
N GLN A 29 0.93 -11.38 24.35
CA GLN A 29 -0.20 -10.96 23.50
C GLN A 29 -0.22 -9.44 23.19
N GLU A 30 0.69 -8.65 23.76
CA GLU A 30 0.87 -7.22 23.42
C GLU A 30 1.96 -6.98 22.36
N LYS A 31 2.55 -8.04 21.80
CA LYS A 31 3.25 -7.96 20.49
C LYS A 31 2.32 -8.40 19.36
N MET A 32 1.10 -7.87 19.36
CA MET A 32 0.40 -7.71 18.08
C MET A 32 1.21 -6.68 17.31
N ASN A 33 1.99 -7.14 16.33
CA ASN A 33 2.95 -6.37 15.52
C ASN A 33 2.44 -4.95 15.23
N GLN A 34 2.79 -3.98 16.08
CA GLN A 34 2.51 -2.59 15.80
C GLN A 34 3.51 -2.20 14.72
N MET A 35 3.05 -2.33 13.47
CA MET A 35 3.81 -1.97 12.28
C MET A 35 4.39 -0.58 12.50
N SER A 36 5.70 -0.42 12.28
CA SER A 36 6.33 0.87 12.51
C SER A 36 5.72 1.91 11.57
N LYS A 37 5.86 3.19 11.92
CA LYS A 37 5.37 4.28 11.07
C LYS A 37 5.99 4.25 9.67
N GLU A 38 7.26 3.84 9.59
CA GLU A 38 7.98 3.66 8.34
C GLU A 38 7.40 2.52 7.50
N ASP A 39 7.13 1.37 8.14
CA ASP A 39 6.50 0.22 7.48
C ASP A 39 5.08 0.57 6.98
N GLN A 40 4.31 1.32 7.76
CA GLN A 40 2.98 1.83 7.37
C GLN A 40 3.08 2.74 6.15
N ALA A 41 3.98 3.73 6.19
CA ALA A 41 4.14 4.67 5.09
C ALA A 41 4.64 3.99 3.82
N TRP A 42 5.51 3.00 3.95
CA TRP A 42 5.98 2.17 2.86
C TRP A 42 4.83 1.38 2.23
N ALA A 43 4.04 0.68 3.05
CA ALA A 43 2.92 -0.14 2.58
C ALA A 43 1.88 0.72 1.85
N ASP A 44 1.50 1.86 2.42
CA ASP A 44 0.53 2.77 1.81
C ASP A 44 1.04 3.41 0.50
N MET A 45 2.32 3.82 0.45
CA MET A 45 2.94 4.32 -0.78
C MET A 45 2.95 3.25 -1.88
N TYR A 46 3.32 2.02 -1.53
CA TYR A 46 3.32 0.90 -2.47
C TYR A 46 1.90 0.60 -2.96
N ASN A 47 0.92 0.52 -2.06
CA ASN A 47 -0.48 0.30 -2.40
C ASN A 47 -1.04 1.41 -3.30
N SER A 48 -0.59 2.65 -3.12
CA SER A 48 -0.96 3.78 -4.00
C SER A 48 -0.48 3.55 -5.44
N PHE A 49 0.73 3.03 -5.61
CA PHE A 49 1.21 2.65 -6.94
C PHE A 49 0.52 1.41 -7.51
N GLU A 50 0.20 0.41 -6.69
CA GLU A 50 -0.58 -0.74 -7.15
C GLU A 50 -1.98 -0.33 -7.60
N LEU A 51 -2.62 0.61 -6.90
CA LEU A 51 -3.89 1.22 -7.30
C LEU A 51 -3.74 1.93 -8.65
N TYR A 52 -2.67 2.71 -8.84
CA TYR A 52 -2.34 3.33 -10.13
C TYR A 52 -2.20 2.28 -11.24
N LEU A 53 -1.39 1.24 -11.02
CA LEU A 53 -1.16 0.19 -12.01
C LEU A 53 -2.44 -0.59 -12.34
N ALA A 54 -3.26 -0.91 -11.33
CA ALA A 54 -4.53 -1.60 -11.50
C ALA A 54 -5.50 -0.81 -12.38
N PHE A 55 -5.60 0.51 -12.18
CA PHE A 55 -6.45 1.38 -13.00
C PHE A 55 -6.24 1.19 -14.50
N PHE A 56 -4.97 1.14 -14.93
CA PHE A 56 -4.62 1.04 -16.35
C PHE A 56 -4.53 -0.41 -16.85
N ARG A 57 -4.09 -1.34 -15.99
CA ARG A 57 -3.92 -2.76 -16.37
C ARG A 57 -5.25 -3.50 -16.44
N ASP A 58 -6.15 -3.30 -15.47
CA ASP A 58 -7.48 -3.89 -15.51
C ASP A 58 -8.42 -3.03 -16.36
N SER A 59 -8.24 -3.14 -17.67
CA SER A 59 -8.97 -2.40 -18.66
C SER A 59 -9.53 -3.31 -19.75
N TYR A 60 -10.49 -2.79 -20.50
CA TYR A 60 -11.09 -3.49 -21.64
C TYR A 60 -11.09 -2.61 -22.88
N PRO A 61 -11.04 -3.20 -24.09
CA PRO A 61 -10.97 -2.44 -25.34
C PRO A 61 -12.30 -1.73 -25.64
N ALA A 62 -12.19 -0.51 -26.17
CA ALA A 62 -13.28 0.31 -26.67
C ALA A 62 -12.83 1.02 -27.97
N GLY A 63 -12.89 0.28 -29.08
CA GLY A 63 -12.30 0.73 -30.35
C GLY A 63 -10.77 0.71 -30.27
N VAL A 64 -10.13 1.84 -30.56
CA VAL A 64 -8.66 2.00 -30.49
C VAL A 64 -8.15 2.38 -29.09
N PHE A 65 -9.06 2.68 -28.16
CA PHE A 65 -8.74 3.05 -26.78
C PHE A 65 -9.12 1.92 -25.81
N THR A 66 -8.75 2.06 -24.54
CA THR A 66 -9.20 1.20 -23.46
C THR A 66 -9.96 1.98 -22.40
N ILE A 67 -10.80 1.28 -21.64
CA ILE A 67 -11.56 1.82 -20.52
C ILE A 67 -11.18 1.02 -19.27
N SER A 68 -10.89 1.71 -18.17
CA SER A 68 -10.62 1.07 -16.88
C SER A 68 -11.87 0.39 -16.35
N ARG A 69 -11.74 -0.78 -15.70
CA ARG A 69 -12.86 -1.38 -14.94
C ARG A 69 -13.17 -0.65 -13.65
N HIS A 70 -12.32 0.29 -13.25
CA HIS A 70 -12.41 0.96 -11.96
C HIS A 70 -13.16 2.29 -12.01
N ALA A 71 -13.30 2.91 -13.18
CA ALA A 71 -14.05 4.15 -13.33
C ALA A 71 -14.55 4.38 -14.76
N ASP A 72 -15.80 4.80 -14.88
CA ASP A 72 -16.43 5.22 -16.13
C ASP A 72 -16.44 6.74 -16.32
N SER A 73 -16.22 7.51 -15.25
CA SER A 73 -16.31 8.97 -15.26
C SER A 73 -15.17 9.62 -14.50
N TYR A 74 -14.95 10.91 -14.75
CA TYR A 74 -13.95 11.70 -14.03
C TYR A 74 -14.17 11.65 -12.50
N ALA A 75 -15.41 11.76 -12.05
CA ALA A 75 -15.74 11.75 -10.61
C ALA A 75 -15.41 10.39 -9.97
N GLN A 76 -15.72 9.28 -10.64
CA GLN A 76 -15.36 7.94 -10.16
C GLN A 76 -13.85 7.72 -10.17
N ALA A 77 -13.14 8.20 -11.20
CA ALA A 77 -11.69 8.10 -11.26
C ALA A 77 -11.04 8.93 -10.14
N LEU A 78 -11.57 10.12 -9.85
CA LEU A 78 -11.09 10.96 -8.75
C LEU A 78 -11.30 10.27 -7.40
N ASP A 79 -12.47 9.69 -7.15
CA ASP A 79 -12.74 8.91 -5.94
C ASP A 79 -11.79 7.70 -5.81
N TYR A 80 -11.56 7.00 -6.93
CA TYR A 80 -10.63 5.87 -6.99
C TYR A 80 -9.19 6.30 -6.64
N PHE A 81 -8.63 7.28 -7.34
CA PHE A 81 -7.26 7.73 -7.11
C PHE A 81 -7.08 8.42 -5.74
N SER A 82 -8.12 9.05 -5.19
CA SER A 82 -8.08 9.72 -3.89
C SER A 82 -7.83 8.75 -2.71
N GLN A 83 -7.88 7.43 -2.94
CA GLN A 83 -7.53 6.42 -1.94
C GLN A 83 -6.02 6.38 -1.67
N GLY A 84 -5.17 6.57 -2.68
CA GLY A 84 -3.70 6.52 -2.56
C GLY A 84 -2.99 7.84 -2.88
N PHE A 85 -3.65 8.74 -3.59
CA PHE A 85 -3.10 10.02 -3.99
C PHE A 85 -3.84 11.16 -3.31
N ASP A 86 -3.13 12.26 -3.05
CA ASP A 86 -3.81 13.48 -2.65
C ASP A 86 -4.65 14.03 -3.83
N GLN A 87 -5.61 14.90 -3.51
CA GLN A 87 -6.58 15.36 -4.51
C GLN A 87 -5.90 16.05 -5.71
N GLY A 88 -4.82 16.81 -5.47
CA GLY A 88 -4.10 17.51 -6.53
C GLY A 88 -3.44 16.53 -7.49
N LEU A 89 -2.67 15.58 -6.96
CA LEU A 89 -1.99 14.59 -7.79
C LEU A 89 -2.98 13.62 -8.47
N ALA A 90 -4.09 13.27 -7.82
CA ALA A 90 -5.16 12.48 -8.43
C ALA A 90 -5.74 13.17 -9.67
N VAL A 91 -6.02 14.48 -9.58
CA VAL A 91 -6.48 15.30 -10.71
C VAL A 91 -5.45 15.32 -11.83
N ASP A 92 -4.17 15.49 -11.51
CA ASP A 92 -3.08 15.53 -12.49
C ASP A 92 -2.94 14.19 -13.23
N ILE A 93 -3.02 13.06 -12.50
CA ILE A 93 -2.99 11.70 -13.09
C ILE A 93 -4.14 11.51 -14.06
N ILE A 94 -5.38 11.81 -13.64
CA ILE A 94 -6.56 11.62 -14.50
C ILE A 94 -6.44 12.48 -15.75
N SER A 95 -6.05 13.74 -15.59
CA SER A 95 -5.94 14.69 -16.70
C SER A 95 -4.82 14.35 -17.69
N ALA A 96 -3.72 13.76 -17.20
CA ALA A 96 -2.59 13.37 -18.04
C ALA A 96 -2.85 12.09 -18.84
N TYR A 97 -3.63 11.15 -18.27
CA TYR A 97 -3.73 9.78 -18.80
C TYR A 97 -5.11 9.38 -19.28
N THR A 98 -6.10 10.26 -19.17
CA THR A 98 -7.47 9.94 -19.58
C THR A 98 -8.13 11.11 -20.31
N PHE A 99 -9.16 10.80 -21.07
CA PHE A 99 -10.06 11.77 -21.65
C PHE A 99 -11.49 11.24 -21.64
N TYR A 100 -12.47 12.13 -21.54
CA TYR A 100 -13.87 11.72 -21.57
C TYR A 100 -14.35 11.68 -23.02
N ASN A 101 -14.95 10.55 -23.41
CA ASN A 101 -15.54 10.35 -24.73
C ASN A 101 -17.08 10.49 -24.63
N PRO A 102 -17.67 11.55 -25.21
CA PRO A 102 -19.11 11.79 -25.13
C PRO A 102 -19.94 10.80 -25.95
N ASP A 103 -19.35 10.12 -26.94
CA ASP A 103 -20.10 9.22 -27.83
C ASP A 103 -20.54 7.93 -27.13
N ASN A 104 -19.77 7.51 -26.11
CA ASN A 104 -20.08 6.31 -25.32
C ASN A 104 -20.26 6.60 -23.82
N ASP A 105 -20.18 7.87 -23.40
CA ASP A 105 -20.30 8.31 -22.00
C ASP A 105 -19.30 7.60 -21.07
N LYS A 106 -18.03 7.53 -21.51
CA LYS A 106 -16.96 6.85 -20.77
C LYS A 106 -15.67 7.65 -20.72
N LEU A 107 -14.98 7.51 -19.60
CA LEU A 107 -13.59 7.91 -19.43
C LEU A 107 -12.67 6.87 -20.09
N GLN A 108 -11.93 7.30 -21.11
CA GLN A 108 -11.03 6.45 -21.88
C GLN A 108 -9.58 6.76 -21.52
N ILE A 109 -8.73 5.73 -21.60
CA ILE A 109 -7.30 5.81 -21.31
C ILE A 109 -6.52 6.25 -22.56
N LEU A 110 -5.63 7.22 -22.38
CA LEU A 110 -4.65 7.62 -23.39
C LEU A 110 -3.48 6.64 -23.41
N ALA A 111 -3.13 6.14 -24.60
CA ALA A 111 -1.94 5.32 -24.79
C ALA A 111 -0.68 6.20 -24.79
N THR A 112 -0.10 6.42 -23.62
CA THR A 112 1.11 7.23 -23.40
C THR A 112 2.00 6.60 -22.33
N ASP A 113 3.21 7.15 -22.18
CA ASP A 113 4.14 6.74 -21.13
C ASP A 113 3.54 6.94 -19.73
N GLY A 114 3.68 5.93 -18.86
CA GLY A 114 3.15 5.96 -17.50
C GLY A 114 4.08 6.63 -16.49
N LEU A 115 3.60 6.73 -15.24
CA LEU A 115 4.38 7.21 -14.11
C LEU A 115 5.49 6.21 -13.73
N PRO A 116 6.70 6.67 -13.36
CA PRO A 116 7.70 5.80 -12.77
C PRO A 116 7.20 5.28 -11.41
N VAL A 117 7.21 3.96 -11.23
CA VAL A 117 6.79 3.31 -9.98
C VAL A 117 8.01 2.82 -9.19
N LEU A 118 8.00 3.06 -7.88
CA LEU A 118 9.00 2.49 -6.98
C LEU A 118 8.66 1.03 -6.64
N GLN A 119 9.29 0.09 -7.34
CA GLN A 119 9.14 -1.34 -7.05
C GLN A 119 10.22 -1.85 -6.08
N PRO A 120 9.90 -2.81 -5.19
CA PRO A 120 10.87 -3.45 -4.29
C PRO A 120 11.96 -4.21 -5.03
N GLU A 121 11.63 -4.82 -6.17
CA GLU A 121 12.46 -5.77 -6.92
C GLU A 121 13.72 -5.17 -7.59
N ASN A 122 14.01 -3.88 -7.39
CA ASN A 122 15.07 -3.17 -8.08
C ASN A 122 16.41 -3.29 -7.31
N PRO A 123 17.56 -3.44 -8.00
CA PRO A 123 18.86 -3.52 -7.35
C PRO A 123 19.25 -2.24 -6.57
N ASN A 124 18.71 -1.08 -6.94
CA ASN A 124 18.95 0.17 -6.22
C ASN A 124 17.99 0.27 -5.02
N PRO A 125 18.50 0.35 -3.79
CA PRO A 125 17.66 0.42 -2.60
C PRO A 125 16.84 1.70 -2.61
N ILE A 126 15.62 1.61 -2.07
CA ILE A 126 14.82 2.80 -1.75
C ILE A 126 15.21 3.25 -0.35
N GLN A 127 15.44 4.55 -0.22
CA GLN A 127 15.69 5.20 1.06
C GLN A 127 14.42 5.94 1.48
N ALA A 128 14.03 5.78 2.74
CA ALA A 128 12.99 6.60 3.36
C ALA A 128 13.63 7.71 4.20
N GLN A 129 13.09 8.92 4.10
CA GLN A 129 13.47 10.05 4.92
C GLN A 129 12.22 10.77 5.43
N PHE A 130 11.95 10.68 6.72
CA PHE A 130 10.91 11.50 7.35
C PHE A 130 11.37 12.96 7.40
N VAL A 131 10.53 13.85 6.87
CA VAL A 131 10.72 15.30 6.94
C VAL A 131 10.17 15.82 8.27
N ASP A 132 9.03 15.27 8.68
CA ASP A 132 8.39 15.49 9.97
C ASP A 132 7.48 14.29 10.30
N GLU A 133 6.61 14.44 11.30
CA GLU A 133 5.69 13.37 11.69
C GLU A 133 4.62 13.03 10.65
N ASN A 134 4.26 13.93 9.75
CA ASN A 134 3.20 13.72 8.77
C ASN A 134 3.73 13.67 7.34
N ASN A 135 5.05 13.78 7.13
CA ASN A 135 5.65 13.81 5.81
C ASN A 135 6.88 12.89 5.72
N VAL A 136 6.91 12.05 4.69
CA VAL A 136 8.04 11.17 4.37
C VAL A 136 8.34 11.24 2.88
N VAL A 137 9.62 11.13 2.55
CA VAL A 137 10.11 11.06 1.17
C VAL A 137 10.77 9.73 0.95
N PHE A 138 10.25 8.95 0.00
CA PHE A 138 10.91 7.77 -0.53
C PHE A 138 11.74 8.19 -1.73
N GLN A 139 12.99 7.75 -1.81
CA GLN A 139 13.87 8.10 -2.92
C GLN A 139 14.74 6.95 -3.39
N ARG A 140 15.00 6.94 -4.69
CA ARG A 140 15.91 6.00 -5.35
C ARG A 140 16.85 6.76 -6.27
N TYR A 141 18.12 6.37 -6.24
CA TYR A 141 19.12 6.90 -7.15
C TYR A 141 19.35 5.95 -8.32
N PHE A 142 19.60 6.52 -9.49
CA PHE A 142 19.91 5.81 -10.72
C PHE A 142 21.21 6.37 -11.27
N LYS A 143 22.28 5.58 -11.19
CA LYS A 143 23.59 5.92 -11.75
C LYS A 143 23.68 5.39 -13.17
N ASP A 144 24.34 6.17 -14.02
CA ASP A 144 24.62 5.85 -15.42
C ASP A 144 23.39 5.43 -16.25
N TYR A 145 22.21 5.92 -15.86
CA TYR A 145 20.93 5.47 -16.42
C TYR A 145 20.65 6.05 -17.81
N TYR A 146 21.05 7.31 -18.04
CA TYR A 146 20.91 8.00 -19.32
C TYR A 146 22.27 8.36 -19.96
N GLY A 147 23.36 7.76 -19.47
CA GLY A 147 24.72 8.00 -19.97
C GLY A 147 25.76 7.93 -18.86
N GLU A 148 27.02 7.76 -19.24
CA GLU A 148 28.15 7.68 -18.31
C GLU A 148 28.29 8.95 -17.46
N ASN A 149 28.61 8.78 -16.18
CA ASN A 149 28.77 9.84 -15.19
C ASN A 149 27.51 10.67 -14.93
N THR A 150 26.33 10.11 -15.21
CA THR A 150 25.06 10.74 -14.85
C THR A 150 24.50 10.11 -13.58
N GLN A 151 23.83 10.91 -12.77
CA GLN A 151 23.05 10.39 -11.66
C GLN A 151 21.70 11.09 -11.60
N TYR A 152 20.65 10.29 -11.51
CA TYR A 152 19.28 10.76 -11.36
C TYR A 152 18.74 10.35 -10.00
N ARG A 153 17.81 11.13 -9.49
CA ARG A 153 17.08 10.85 -8.25
C ARG A 153 15.59 10.93 -8.54
N TYR A 154 14.90 9.83 -8.24
CA TYR A 154 13.44 9.82 -8.18
C TYR A 154 13.00 9.95 -6.73
N ARG A 155 12.02 10.83 -6.47
CA ARG A 155 11.47 11.07 -5.13
C ARG A 155 9.95 10.99 -5.18
N VAL A 156 9.40 10.28 -4.20
CA VAL A 156 7.97 10.09 -3.97
C VAL A 156 7.66 10.69 -2.61
N PHE A 157 6.91 11.78 -2.59
CA PHE A 157 6.56 12.50 -1.38
C PHE A 157 5.21 12.02 -0.89
N CYS A 158 5.17 11.53 0.34
CA CYS A 158 3.96 11.06 0.98
C CYS A 158 3.61 11.93 2.19
N ARG A 159 2.33 12.16 2.39
CA ARG A 159 1.77 12.89 3.53
C ARG A 159 0.71 12.04 4.21
N TYR A 160 0.72 12.02 5.53
CA TYR A 160 -0.31 11.37 6.32
C TYR A 160 -1.60 12.20 6.30
N ASP A 161 -2.70 11.62 5.85
CA ASP A 161 -4.04 12.22 5.78
C ASP A 161 -5.11 11.17 6.09
N LYS A 162 -6.02 11.48 7.03
CA LYS A 162 -7.17 10.64 7.40
C LYS A 162 -6.82 9.15 7.48
N GLU A 163 -5.85 8.84 8.34
CA GLU A 163 -5.41 7.47 8.70
C GLU A 163 -4.44 6.79 7.72
N HIS A 164 -4.19 7.36 6.54
CA HIS A 164 -3.32 6.75 5.52
C HIS A 164 -2.25 7.71 4.99
N TRP A 165 -1.13 7.16 4.51
CA TRP A 165 -0.14 7.93 3.77
C TRP A 165 -0.54 8.03 2.30
N LYS A 166 -0.62 9.26 1.78
CA LYS A 166 -0.96 9.51 0.38
C LYS A 166 0.20 10.16 -0.34
N ILE A 167 0.42 9.74 -1.58
CA ILE A 167 1.39 10.38 -2.46
C ILE A 167 0.80 11.73 -2.90
N TYR A 168 1.54 12.81 -2.67
CA TYR A 168 1.11 14.16 -3.08
C TYR A 168 2.03 14.80 -4.11
N ARG A 169 3.23 14.24 -4.32
CA ARG A 169 4.19 14.77 -5.29
C ARG A 169 5.16 13.69 -5.74
N LEU A 170 5.49 13.75 -7.03
CA LEU A 170 6.55 12.99 -7.66
C LEU A 170 7.61 13.96 -8.18
N ASN A 171 8.88 13.59 -8.12
CA ASN A 171 9.98 14.39 -8.67
C ASN A 171 11.05 13.50 -9.28
N TRP A 172 11.42 13.78 -10.52
CA TRP A 172 12.56 13.21 -11.21
C TRP A 172 13.56 14.32 -11.51
N GLU A 173 14.78 14.20 -10.99
CA GLU A 173 15.82 15.22 -11.18
C GLU A 173 17.18 14.59 -11.47
N GLN A 174 17.98 15.26 -12.30
CA GLN A 174 19.40 14.96 -12.45
C GLN A 174 20.14 15.61 -11.27
N VAL A 175 21.01 14.84 -10.60
CA VAL A 175 21.80 15.31 -9.45
C VAL A 175 23.29 15.45 -9.76
N LEU A 176 23.79 14.74 -10.78
CA LEU A 176 25.16 14.84 -11.33
C LEU A 176 25.11 14.69 -12.85
#